data_AF-T0HTL6-F1
#
_entry.id   AF-T0HTL6-F1
#
_cell.length_a   1.000
_cell.length_b   1.000
_cell.length_c   1.000
_cell.angle_alpha   90.00
_cell.angle_beta   90.00
_cell.angle_gamma   90.00
#
_symmetry.space_group_name_H-M   'P 1'
#
loop_
_entity.id
_entity.type
_entity.pdbx_description
1 polymer ?
#
loop_
_entity_poly.entity_id
_entity_poly.type
_entity_poly.pdbx_seq_one_letter_code
_entity_poly.pdbx_strand_id
1 'polypeptide(L)'
;MLRQIFLTTSAALLLGGCNSLATTGRDDIPSMNPMAVYPRYTQAQRQLMELPPPQRPVAIAVYNFSDQTGQYRVGEGGTQTLSRAVTQGAASILVRALQDAGNRKWFTIVEREQLRNLLNERQIIREMRERYLGENNVNPQALPAMLFAGVLLEGGIISFDTNTVTGGAGASFLGIGASTQYRQDTVTVYLRAISVRTGEVLTTVTASKTIASQSLGASAFRFVGFKELLEAEVGMTTNEPDHIALQQAIEKAVYGLVMEGIDLNLWNFADTQAGWPMLWRYRQERDGVFTPKQVEAAMDTARKAAPMKMKPRAVPMTEMPKSSSKAKQGGPGVGR
;
A
#
# COMPACT_ATOMS: atom_id res chain seq x y z
N MET A 1 38.69 36.72 -55.44
CA MET A 1 39.02 36.38 -54.03
C MET A 1 37.77 36.23 -53.13
N LEU A 2 36.76 37.10 -53.21
CA LEU A 2 35.55 37.01 -52.36
C LEU A 2 34.74 35.70 -52.48
N ARG A 3 34.72 35.08 -53.67
CA ARG A 3 33.94 33.86 -53.96
C ARG A 3 34.55 32.57 -53.40
N GLN A 4 35.86 32.55 -53.15
CA GLN A 4 36.54 31.43 -52.50
C GLN A 4 36.37 31.47 -50.96
N ILE A 5 36.23 32.66 -50.38
CA ILE A 5 36.01 32.84 -48.94
C ILE A 5 34.61 32.38 -48.52
N PHE A 6 33.60 32.55 -49.40
CA PHE A 6 32.24 32.05 -49.15
C PHE A 6 32.13 30.52 -49.25
N LEU A 7 32.94 29.88 -50.11
CA LEU A 7 32.93 28.42 -50.23
C LEU A 7 33.60 27.74 -49.02
N THR A 8 34.63 28.36 -48.45
CA THR A 8 35.33 27.81 -47.29
C THR A 8 34.57 28.01 -45.98
N THR A 9 33.80 29.09 -45.84
CA THR A 9 32.92 29.29 -44.67
C THR A 9 31.69 28.37 -44.69
N SER A 10 31.14 28.05 -45.87
CA SER A 10 30.02 27.10 -45.98
C SER A 10 30.42 25.64 -45.72
N ALA A 11 31.68 25.27 -45.97
CA ALA A 11 32.20 23.93 -45.65
C ALA A 11 32.50 23.74 -44.15
N ALA A 12 32.87 24.81 -43.43
CA ALA A 12 33.10 24.76 -41.98
C ALA A 12 31.80 24.58 -41.18
N LEU A 13 30.66 25.06 -41.68
CA LEU A 13 29.34 24.88 -41.03
C LEU A 13 28.76 23.46 -41.20
N LEU A 14 29.21 22.69 -42.20
CA LEU A 14 28.76 21.30 -42.42
C LEU A 14 29.56 20.26 -41.60
N LEU A 15 30.69 20.66 -40.99
CA LEU A 15 31.53 19.78 -40.17
C LEU A 15 31.29 19.91 -38.65
N GLY A 16 30.39 20.80 -38.22
CA GLY A 16 30.05 21.01 -36.80
C GLY A 16 28.95 20.10 -36.23
N GLY A 17 28.45 19.12 -37.00
CA GLY A 17 27.29 18.29 -36.64
C GLY A 17 27.57 17.10 -35.70
N CYS A 18 28.82 16.81 -35.36
CA CYS A 18 29.18 15.71 -34.45
C CYS A 18 29.46 16.23 -33.03
N ASN A 19 28.49 16.89 -32.41
CA ASN A 19 28.50 17.10 -30.96
C ASN A 19 27.55 16.09 -30.31
N SER A 20 28.16 15.14 -29.59
CA SER A 20 27.61 14.32 -28.52
C SER A 20 26.17 13.83 -28.68
N LEU A 21 26.00 12.67 -29.33
CA LEU A 21 25.05 11.69 -28.82
C LEU A 21 25.56 11.27 -27.44
N ALA A 22 25.09 11.99 -26.42
CA ALA A 22 25.19 11.57 -25.04
C ALA A 22 24.70 10.13 -24.94
N THR A 23 25.58 9.26 -24.45
CA THR A 23 25.44 8.12 -23.50
C THR A 23 24.07 7.48 -23.19
N THR A 24 22.95 7.79 -23.84
CA THR A 24 21.64 7.23 -23.51
C THR A 24 21.41 5.95 -24.28
N GLY A 25 21.78 4.83 -23.68
CA GLY A 25 21.46 3.50 -24.22
C GLY A 25 22.31 2.37 -23.68
N ARG A 26 23.43 2.67 -23.00
CA ARG A 26 24.28 1.66 -22.33
C ARG A 26 24.11 1.62 -20.81
N ASP A 27 23.48 2.63 -20.22
CA ASP A 27 23.22 2.72 -18.78
C ASP A 27 21.85 2.10 -18.37
N ASP A 28 21.04 1.67 -19.34
CA ASP A 28 19.69 1.10 -19.11
C ASP A 28 19.69 -0.43 -18.98
N ILE A 29 20.85 -1.07 -18.79
CA ILE A 29 20.87 -2.45 -18.28
C ILE A 29 20.51 -2.33 -16.79
N PRO A 30 19.37 -2.86 -16.31
CA PRO A 30 19.06 -2.83 -14.90
C PRO A 30 20.25 -3.44 -14.18
N SER A 31 20.91 -2.69 -13.29
CA SER A 31 21.99 -3.27 -12.50
C SER A 31 21.35 -4.41 -11.70
N MET A 32 21.55 -5.64 -12.15
CA MET A 32 21.12 -6.82 -11.40
C MET A 32 21.96 -6.79 -10.14
N ASN A 33 21.38 -6.32 -9.03
CA ASN A 33 22.03 -6.41 -7.75
C ASN A 33 22.14 -7.91 -7.45
N PRO A 34 23.36 -8.49 -7.43
CA PRO A 34 23.51 -9.93 -7.26
C PRO A 34 23.19 -10.36 -5.82
N MET A 35 23.01 -9.42 -4.90
CA MET A 35 22.71 -9.68 -3.51
C MET A 35 21.21 -9.75 -3.24
N ALA A 36 20.82 -10.70 -2.39
CA ALA A 36 19.48 -10.68 -1.81
C ALA A 36 19.29 -9.40 -0.98
N VAL A 37 18.17 -8.72 -1.20
CA VAL A 37 17.83 -7.47 -0.50
C VAL A 37 16.42 -7.54 0.06
N TYR A 38 16.19 -6.85 1.17
CA TYR A 38 14.83 -6.51 1.57
C TYR A 38 14.28 -5.48 0.57
N PRO A 39 13.08 -5.69 0.01
CA PRO A 39 12.48 -4.73 -0.89
C PRO A 39 12.20 -3.43 -0.12
N ARG A 40 12.33 -2.30 -0.82
CA ARG A 40 11.92 -1.00 -0.27
C ARG A 40 10.40 -0.98 -0.13
N TYR A 41 9.92 -0.25 0.89
CA TYR A 41 8.49 -0.06 1.05
C TYR A 41 7.89 0.65 -0.16
N THR A 42 6.74 0.16 -0.61
CA THR A 42 5.93 0.84 -1.60
C THR A 42 5.33 2.10 -0.98
N GLN A 43 4.77 2.94 -1.83
CA GLN A 43 3.94 4.08 -1.44
C GLN A 43 2.70 3.67 -0.62
N ALA A 44 1.90 2.75 -1.16
CA ALA A 44 0.71 2.25 -0.49
C ALA A 44 1.03 1.63 0.89
N GLN A 45 2.17 0.94 1.00
CA GLN A 45 2.65 0.42 2.27
C GLN A 45 3.00 1.52 3.27
N ARG A 46 3.66 2.60 2.83
CA ARG A 46 3.93 3.77 3.69
C ARG A 46 2.62 4.40 4.18
N GLN A 47 1.64 4.58 3.30
CA GLN A 47 0.32 5.12 3.67
C GLN A 47 -0.36 4.27 4.75
N LEU A 48 -0.29 2.94 4.63
CA LEU A 48 -0.78 2.03 5.65
C LEU A 48 -0.06 2.23 6.99
N MET A 49 1.28 2.29 6.99
CA MET A 49 2.07 2.47 8.21
C MET A 49 1.83 3.83 8.87
N GLU A 50 1.54 4.87 8.09
CA GLU A 50 1.28 6.23 8.55
C GLU A 50 -0.12 6.43 9.16
N LEU A 51 -1.03 5.46 9.02
CA LEU A 51 -2.37 5.53 9.60
C LEU A 51 -2.31 5.83 11.11
N PRO A 52 -3.02 6.86 11.60
CA PRO A 52 -3.17 7.11 13.02
C PRO A 52 -3.77 5.89 13.73
N PRO A 53 -3.44 5.67 15.02
CA PRO A 53 -3.95 4.52 15.75
C PRO A 53 -5.48 4.52 15.84
N PRO A 54 -6.13 3.33 15.85
CA PRO A 54 -7.57 3.25 16.07
C PRO A 54 -7.93 3.50 17.54
N GLN A 55 -9.20 3.78 17.83
CA GLN A 55 -9.72 3.82 19.21
C GLN A 55 -9.53 2.47 19.92
N ARG A 56 -9.69 1.37 19.17
CA ARG A 56 -9.46 0.00 19.63
C ARG A 56 -9.03 -0.86 18.45
N PRO A 57 -8.04 -1.76 18.62
CA PRO A 57 -7.70 -2.73 17.59
C PRO A 57 -8.92 -3.61 17.24
N VAL A 58 -9.04 -3.97 15.96
CA VAL A 58 -10.13 -4.80 15.45
C VAL A 58 -9.62 -6.22 15.25
N ALA A 59 -10.27 -7.20 15.88
CA ALA A 59 -9.94 -8.60 15.68
C ALA A 59 -10.52 -9.07 14.34
N ILE A 60 -9.64 -9.43 13.40
CA ILE A 60 -10.01 -9.84 12.05
C ILE A 60 -9.47 -11.24 11.72
N ALA A 61 -10.21 -11.99 10.92
CA ALA A 61 -9.75 -13.23 10.34
C ALA A 61 -9.75 -13.14 8.82
N VAL A 62 -8.67 -13.56 8.18
CA VAL A 62 -8.58 -13.67 6.72
C VAL A 62 -8.90 -15.10 6.32
N TYR A 63 -9.88 -15.27 5.45
CA TYR A 63 -10.26 -16.59 4.91
C TYR A 63 -9.69 -16.75 3.49
N ASN A 64 -10.54 -17.06 2.50
CA ASN A 64 -10.12 -17.31 1.15
C ASN A 64 -9.81 -15.97 0.46
N PHE A 65 -8.53 -15.71 0.22
CA PHE A 65 -8.05 -14.60 -0.60
C PHE A 65 -7.12 -15.14 -1.68
N SER A 66 -7.70 -15.47 -2.83
CA SER A 66 -7.04 -16.20 -3.92
C SER A 66 -7.22 -15.51 -5.27
N ASP A 67 -6.50 -16.01 -6.28
CA ASP A 67 -6.70 -15.62 -7.67
C ASP A 67 -8.01 -16.21 -8.22
N GLN A 68 -8.97 -15.33 -8.53
CA GLN A 68 -10.27 -15.67 -9.10
C GLN A 68 -10.36 -15.34 -10.60
N THR A 69 -9.26 -14.88 -11.20
CA THR A 69 -9.22 -14.49 -12.62
C THR A 69 -9.16 -15.69 -13.55
N GLY A 70 -8.56 -16.80 -13.08
CA GLY A 70 -8.32 -17.99 -13.88
C GLY A 70 -7.28 -17.79 -15.00
N GLN A 71 -6.55 -16.68 -14.99
CA GLN A 71 -5.63 -16.32 -16.08
C GLN A 71 -4.32 -17.11 -16.03
N TYR A 72 -3.91 -17.59 -17.20
CA TYR A 72 -2.60 -18.20 -17.43
C TYR A 72 -1.71 -17.25 -18.21
N ARG A 73 -0.39 -17.36 -18.03
CA ARG A 73 0.55 -16.62 -18.86
C ARG A 73 0.44 -17.11 -20.30
N VAL A 74 0.35 -16.16 -21.22
CA VAL A 74 0.43 -16.43 -22.64
C VAL A 74 1.90 -16.47 -23.02
N GLY A 75 2.35 -17.59 -23.59
CA GLY A 75 3.71 -17.77 -24.08
C GLY A 75 3.93 -17.03 -25.40
N GLU A 76 5.19 -16.96 -25.84
CA GLU A 76 5.52 -16.43 -27.16
C GLU A 76 4.76 -17.22 -28.25
N GLY A 77 4.23 -16.51 -29.25
CA GLY A 77 3.44 -17.10 -30.34
C GLY A 77 2.02 -17.55 -29.97
N GLY A 78 1.48 -17.16 -28.81
CA GLY A 78 0.10 -17.47 -28.41
C GLY A 78 -0.09 -18.87 -27.83
N THR A 79 1.00 -19.55 -27.48
CA THR A 79 0.94 -20.86 -26.81
C THR A 79 0.47 -20.70 -25.37
N GLN A 80 -0.51 -21.50 -24.94
CA GLN A 80 -0.96 -21.49 -23.55
C GLN A 80 0.10 -22.17 -22.66
N THR A 81 0.54 -21.47 -21.61
CA THR A 81 1.45 -22.04 -20.61
C THR A 81 0.67 -22.60 -19.42
N LEU A 82 1.29 -23.50 -18.65
CA LEU A 82 0.74 -23.98 -17.39
C LEU A 82 0.97 -23.00 -16.22
N SER A 83 1.70 -21.91 -16.44
CA SER A 83 2.01 -20.92 -15.41
C SER A 83 0.86 -19.93 -15.25
N ARG A 84 0.42 -19.71 -14.01
CA ARG A 84 -0.58 -18.67 -13.69
C ARG A 84 -0.01 -17.28 -13.96
N ALA A 85 -0.87 -16.38 -14.45
CA ALA A 85 -0.52 -14.98 -14.64
C ALA A 85 -0.40 -14.23 -13.31
N VAL A 86 -1.18 -14.65 -12.30
CA VAL A 86 -1.23 -14.05 -10.97
C VAL A 86 -0.62 -15.00 -9.93
N THR A 87 0.08 -14.43 -8.95
CA THR A 87 0.65 -15.19 -7.82
C THR A 87 -0.44 -15.86 -6.99
N GLN A 88 -0.14 -17.04 -6.47
CA GLN A 88 -1.00 -17.78 -5.55
C GLN A 88 -0.74 -17.40 -4.07
N GLY A 89 0.23 -16.53 -3.81
CA GLY A 89 0.59 -16.05 -2.46
C GLY A 89 -0.15 -14.79 -2.00
N ALA A 90 -1.28 -14.45 -2.62
CA ALA A 90 -1.99 -13.19 -2.38
C ALA A 90 -2.50 -13.04 -0.93
N ALA A 91 -2.94 -14.14 -0.30
CA ALA A 91 -3.37 -14.15 1.10
C ALA A 91 -2.25 -13.68 2.05
N SER A 92 -1.02 -14.12 1.82
CA SER A 92 0.13 -13.69 2.62
C SER A 92 0.45 -12.21 2.47
N ILE A 93 0.27 -11.66 1.25
CA ILE A 93 0.41 -10.22 0.98
C ILE A 93 -0.69 -9.43 1.73
N LEU A 94 -1.93 -9.92 1.72
CA LEU A 94 -3.03 -9.30 2.46
C LEU A 94 -2.76 -9.30 3.97
N VAL A 95 -2.38 -10.44 4.54
CA VAL A 95 -2.02 -10.53 5.96
C VAL A 95 -0.90 -9.56 6.30
N ARG A 96 0.11 -9.41 5.44
CA ARG A 96 1.18 -8.43 5.62
C ARG A 96 0.67 -6.99 5.59
N ALA A 97 -0.17 -6.62 4.63
CA ALA A 97 -0.76 -5.27 4.54
C ALA A 97 -1.61 -4.94 5.80
N LEU A 98 -2.36 -5.91 6.31
CA LEU A 98 -3.11 -5.77 7.56
C LEU A 98 -2.20 -5.60 8.78
N GLN A 99 -1.02 -6.25 8.80
CA GLN A 99 -0.02 -6.03 9.85
C GLN A 99 0.62 -4.64 9.76
N ASP A 100 0.91 -4.18 8.55
CA ASP A 100 1.57 -2.89 8.34
C ASP A 100 0.64 -1.70 8.69
N ALA A 101 -0.69 -1.88 8.65
CA ALA A 101 -1.67 -0.87 9.03
C ALA A 101 -1.44 -0.25 10.43
N GLY A 102 -1.11 1.03 10.45
CA GLY A 102 -0.73 1.82 11.62
C GLY A 102 0.38 1.19 12.47
N ASN A 103 1.31 0.47 11.84
CA ASN A 103 2.36 -0.30 12.51
C ASN A 103 1.80 -1.33 13.51
N ARG A 104 0.92 -2.22 13.04
CA ARG A 104 0.27 -3.31 13.81
C ARG A 104 -0.73 -2.84 14.87
N LYS A 105 -1.19 -1.59 14.82
CA LYS A 105 -2.14 -1.04 15.80
C LYS A 105 -3.60 -1.22 15.39
N TRP A 106 -3.87 -1.36 14.10
CA TRP A 106 -5.24 -1.45 13.58
C TRP A 106 -5.89 -2.80 13.81
N PHE A 107 -5.17 -3.87 13.52
CA PHE A 107 -5.76 -5.20 13.40
C PHE A 107 -5.07 -6.22 14.28
N THR A 108 -5.88 -6.97 15.03
CA THR A 108 -5.45 -8.23 15.66
C THR A 108 -5.83 -9.36 14.70
N ILE A 109 -4.85 -9.87 13.97
CA ILE A 109 -5.09 -10.86 12.92
C ILE A 109 -5.14 -12.25 13.54
N VAL A 110 -6.23 -12.97 13.26
CA VAL A 110 -6.47 -14.34 13.68
C VAL A 110 -6.23 -15.28 12.50
N GLU A 111 -5.37 -16.27 12.71
CA GLU A 111 -5.05 -17.28 11.70
C GLU A 111 -6.27 -18.19 11.42
N ARG A 112 -6.68 -18.24 10.16
CA ARG A 112 -7.79 -19.08 9.68
C ARG A 112 -7.48 -19.80 8.37
N GLU A 113 -6.49 -19.37 7.61
CA GLU A 113 -6.05 -20.04 6.40
C GLU A 113 -5.48 -21.42 6.75
N GLN A 114 -4.62 -21.49 7.79
CA GLN A 114 -4.02 -22.73 8.27
C GLN A 114 -4.60 -23.23 9.61
N LEU A 115 -5.90 -23.03 9.83
CA LEU A 115 -6.56 -23.41 11.09
C LEU A 115 -6.33 -24.88 11.47
N ARG A 116 -6.34 -25.79 10.49
CA ARG A 116 -6.10 -27.22 10.73
C ARG A 116 -4.73 -27.47 11.36
N ASN A 117 -3.68 -26.83 10.85
CA ASN A 117 -2.33 -26.99 11.39
C ASN A 117 -2.25 -26.46 12.82
N LEU A 118 -2.86 -25.30 13.08
CA LEU A 118 -2.93 -24.71 14.42
C LEU A 118 -3.67 -25.62 15.42
N LEU A 119 -4.80 -26.19 15.00
CA LEU A 119 -5.59 -27.10 15.86
C LEU A 119 -4.83 -28.40 16.15
N ASN A 120 -4.13 -28.95 15.15
CA ASN A 120 -3.29 -30.13 15.33
C ASN A 120 -2.15 -29.86 16.34
N GLU A 121 -1.47 -28.72 16.22
CA GLU A 121 -0.40 -28.37 17.17
C GLU A 121 -0.94 -28.21 18.60
N ARG A 122 -2.10 -27.56 18.75
CA ARG A 122 -2.75 -27.41 20.05
C ARG A 122 -3.22 -28.74 20.63
N GLN A 123 -3.65 -29.68 19.78
CA GLN A 123 -3.98 -31.05 20.17
C GLN A 123 -2.73 -31.78 20.69
N ILE A 124 -1.61 -31.69 19.99
CA ILE A 124 -0.33 -32.27 20.41
C ILE A 124 0.06 -31.74 21.79
N ILE A 125 -0.01 -30.41 21.99
CA ILE A 125 0.28 -29.80 23.30
C ILE A 125 -0.62 -30.40 24.40
N ARG A 126 -1.92 -30.56 24.13
CA ARG A 126 -2.85 -31.16 25.10
C ARG A 126 -2.46 -32.59 25.44
N GLU A 127 -2.19 -33.42 24.45
CA GLU A 127 -1.83 -34.83 24.64
C GLU A 127 -0.50 -35.00 25.39
N MET A 128 0.49 -34.16 25.09
CA MET A 128 1.80 -34.21 25.77
C MET A 128 1.67 -33.81 27.24
N ARG A 129 0.86 -32.80 27.56
CA ARG A 129 0.65 -32.38 28.96
C ARG A 129 -0.14 -33.42 29.75
N GLU A 130 -1.13 -34.05 29.15
CA GLU A 130 -1.85 -35.16 29.78
C GLU A 130 -0.91 -36.32 30.12
N ARG A 131 -0.10 -36.76 29.14
CA ARG A 131 0.81 -37.91 29.31
C ARG A 131 1.96 -37.66 30.30
N TYR A 132 2.59 -36.48 30.25
CA TYR A 132 3.83 -36.22 30.99
C TYR A 132 3.64 -35.42 32.27
N LEU A 133 2.56 -34.63 32.37
CA LEU A 133 2.28 -33.79 33.55
C LEU A 133 1.04 -34.27 34.32
N GLY A 134 0.32 -35.28 33.83
CA GLY A 134 -0.91 -35.78 34.47
C GLY A 134 -2.05 -34.77 34.45
N GLU A 135 -2.00 -33.77 33.56
CA GLU A 135 -3.04 -32.75 33.43
C GLU A 135 -4.24 -33.31 32.66
N ASN A 136 -5.26 -33.81 33.37
CA ASN A 136 -6.49 -34.34 32.77
C ASN A 136 -7.47 -33.26 32.28
N ASN A 137 -7.24 -32.00 32.64
CA ASN A 137 -8.04 -30.84 32.21
C ASN A 137 -7.15 -29.85 31.46
N VAL A 138 -7.73 -29.13 30.48
CA VAL A 138 -7.01 -28.10 29.73
C VAL A 138 -6.57 -26.99 30.68
N ASN A 139 -5.27 -26.86 30.89
CA ASN A 139 -4.68 -25.76 31.65
C ASN A 139 -4.81 -24.44 30.85
N PRO A 140 -5.65 -23.47 31.28
CA PRO A 140 -5.88 -22.24 30.52
C PRO A 140 -4.66 -21.31 30.47
N GLN A 141 -3.71 -21.46 31.40
CA GLN A 141 -2.46 -20.71 31.38
C GLN A 141 -1.51 -21.23 30.29
N ALA A 142 -1.53 -22.53 30.04
CA ALA A 142 -0.70 -23.18 29.02
C ALA A 142 -1.33 -23.12 27.63
N LEU A 143 -2.66 -23.25 27.55
CA LEU A 143 -3.39 -23.31 26.30
C LEU A 143 -4.64 -22.41 26.37
N PRO A 144 -4.49 -21.07 26.34
CA PRO A 144 -5.62 -20.16 26.40
C PRO A 144 -6.57 -20.36 25.22
N ALA A 145 -7.83 -19.96 25.40
CA ALA A 145 -8.83 -20.00 24.33
C ALA A 145 -8.36 -19.19 23.11
N MET A 146 -8.70 -19.66 21.90
CA MET A 146 -8.37 -18.93 20.68
C MET A 146 -9.14 -17.62 20.61
N LEU A 147 -8.50 -16.58 20.10
CA LEU A 147 -9.15 -15.30 19.86
C LEU A 147 -10.29 -15.46 18.85
N PHE A 148 -11.41 -14.80 19.14
CA PHE A 148 -12.54 -14.65 18.24
C PHE A 148 -12.33 -13.41 17.37
N ALA A 149 -12.47 -13.56 16.05
CA ALA A 149 -12.49 -12.42 15.13
C ALA A 149 -13.90 -11.84 15.10
N GLY A 150 -14.04 -10.53 15.26
CA GLY A 150 -15.33 -9.85 15.11
C GLY A 150 -15.73 -9.67 13.64
N VAL A 151 -14.73 -9.60 12.76
CA VAL A 151 -14.89 -9.38 11.32
C VAL A 151 -14.12 -10.44 10.54
N LEU A 152 -14.76 -10.99 9.50
CA LEU A 152 -14.10 -11.82 8.49
C LEU A 152 -13.77 -10.98 7.27
N LEU A 153 -12.57 -11.15 6.75
CA LEU A 153 -12.15 -10.61 5.47
C LEU A 153 -12.10 -11.73 4.43
N GLU A 154 -12.76 -11.49 3.32
CA GLU A 154 -12.79 -12.37 2.16
C GLU A 154 -12.61 -11.55 0.88
N GLY A 155 -12.12 -12.20 -0.17
CA GLY A 155 -11.94 -11.53 -1.45
C GLY A 155 -10.95 -12.24 -2.35
N GLY A 156 -10.27 -11.47 -3.18
CA GLY A 156 -9.24 -12.00 -4.06
C GLY A 156 -8.93 -11.07 -5.22
N ILE A 157 -8.13 -11.60 -6.14
CA ILE A 157 -7.88 -10.95 -7.42
C ILE A 157 -9.01 -11.32 -8.35
N ILE A 158 -9.82 -10.34 -8.75
CA ILE A 158 -11.03 -10.55 -9.54
C ILE A 158 -10.84 -10.21 -11.02
N SER A 159 -9.83 -9.39 -11.36
CA SER A 159 -9.46 -9.14 -12.76
C SER A 159 -7.95 -9.00 -12.90
N PHE A 160 -7.43 -9.53 -14.00
CA PHE A 160 -6.08 -9.33 -14.48
C PHE A 160 -6.15 -9.20 -16.00
N ASP A 161 -6.09 -7.96 -16.48
CA ASP A 161 -6.35 -7.61 -17.87
C ASP A 161 -5.07 -7.09 -18.53
N THR A 162 -4.71 -7.72 -19.65
CA THR A 162 -3.58 -7.33 -20.48
C THR A 162 -4.09 -6.73 -21.78
N ASN A 163 -3.73 -5.47 -22.06
CA ASN A 163 -4.12 -4.76 -23.27
C ASN A 163 -2.90 -4.21 -24.01
N THR A 164 -2.82 -4.38 -25.32
CA THR A 164 -1.83 -3.67 -26.14
C THR A 164 -2.45 -2.35 -26.61
N VAL A 165 -1.84 -1.24 -26.22
CA VAL A 165 -2.27 0.12 -26.53
C VAL A 165 -1.26 0.76 -27.49
N THR A 166 -1.76 1.54 -28.45
CA THR A 166 -0.93 2.29 -29.40
C THR A 166 -1.14 3.79 -29.20
N GLY A 167 -0.08 4.57 -29.01
CA GLY A 167 -0.19 6.03 -28.93
C GLY A 167 -1.01 6.57 -27.74
N GLY A 168 -1.56 7.77 -27.89
CA GLY A 168 -2.45 8.41 -26.90
C GLY A 168 -1.73 9.14 -25.75
N ALA A 169 -2.50 9.59 -24.75
CA ALA A 169 -1.97 10.31 -23.57
C ALA A 169 -0.91 9.49 -22.80
N GLY A 170 -1.04 8.15 -22.80
CA GLY A 170 -0.07 7.24 -22.22
C GLY A 170 1.27 7.22 -22.98
N ALA A 171 1.27 7.30 -24.31
CA ALA A 171 2.50 7.34 -25.10
C ALA A 171 3.37 8.57 -24.79
N SER A 172 2.74 9.75 -24.63
CA SER A 172 3.46 10.96 -24.21
C SER A 172 4.07 10.82 -22.81
N PHE A 173 3.42 10.09 -21.90
CA PHE A 173 3.89 9.87 -20.54
C PHE A 173 5.07 8.88 -20.48
N LEU A 174 5.07 7.89 -21.38
CA LEU A 174 6.17 6.92 -21.53
C LEU A 174 7.39 7.52 -22.25
N GLY A 175 7.23 8.69 -22.90
CA GLY A 175 8.24 9.30 -23.76
C GLY A 175 8.38 8.59 -25.12
N ILE A 176 7.31 7.94 -25.59
CA ILE A 176 7.31 7.11 -26.81
C ILE A 176 6.51 7.80 -27.92
N GLY A 177 6.89 7.57 -29.17
CA GLY A 177 6.24 8.19 -30.33
C GLY A 177 4.76 7.82 -30.46
N ALA A 178 3.98 8.67 -31.15
CA ALA A 178 2.53 8.47 -31.31
C ALA A 178 2.16 7.14 -32.02
N SER A 179 3.08 6.53 -32.76
CA SER A 179 2.91 5.25 -33.46
C SER A 179 3.45 4.05 -32.69
N THR A 180 4.02 4.24 -31.50
CA THR A 180 4.65 3.15 -30.74
C THR A 180 3.62 2.41 -29.88
N GLN A 181 3.68 1.08 -29.92
CA GLN A 181 2.85 0.20 -29.10
C GLN A 181 3.48 -0.04 -27.73
N TYR A 182 2.64 -0.14 -26.72
CA TYR A 182 2.98 -0.56 -25.37
C TYR A 182 1.87 -1.47 -24.83
N ARG A 183 2.21 -2.35 -23.91
CA ARG A 183 1.31 -3.25 -23.20
C ARG A 183 0.91 -2.62 -21.87
N GLN A 184 -0.33 -2.80 -21.46
CA GLN A 184 -0.90 -2.32 -20.22
C GLN A 184 -1.48 -3.51 -19.47
N ASP A 185 -0.98 -3.77 -18.28
CA ASP A 185 -1.46 -4.83 -17.39
C ASP A 185 -2.20 -4.19 -16.22
N THR A 186 -3.47 -4.54 -16.01
CA THR A 186 -4.29 -4.02 -14.92
C THR A 186 -4.69 -5.16 -14.01
N VAL A 187 -4.36 -5.04 -12.72
CA VAL A 187 -4.79 -5.98 -11.69
C VAL A 187 -5.85 -5.32 -10.82
N THR A 188 -6.94 -6.03 -10.55
CA THR A 188 -8.05 -5.56 -9.72
C THR A 188 -8.28 -6.51 -8.56
N VAL A 189 -8.23 -5.95 -7.36
CA VAL A 189 -8.44 -6.63 -6.08
C VAL A 189 -9.79 -6.25 -5.52
N TYR A 190 -10.52 -7.24 -5.03
CA TYR A 190 -11.75 -7.07 -4.29
C TYR A 190 -11.58 -7.57 -2.86
N LEU A 191 -12.07 -6.81 -1.89
CA LEU A 191 -12.04 -7.14 -0.48
C LEU A 191 -13.40 -6.81 0.15
N ARG A 192 -13.95 -7.71 0.97
CA ARG A 192 -15.17 -7.46 1.74
C ARG A 192 -14.97 -7.77 3.21
N ALA A 193 -15.61 -6.99 4.07
CA ALA A 193 -15.67 -7.20 5.51
C ALA A 193 -17.05 -7.70 5.91
N ILE A 194 -17.09 -8.80 6.68
CA ILE A 194 -18.31 -9.48 7.09
C ILE A 194 -18.35 -9.53 8.61
N SER A 195 -19.48 -9.13 9.21
CA SER A 195 -19.72 -9.29 10.64
C SER A 195 -19.92 -10.76 10.98
N VAL A 196 -19.06 -11.34 11.83
CA VAL A 196 -19.23 -12.73 12.28
C VAL A 196 -20.52 -12.91 13.08
N ARG A 197 -20.96 -11.85 13.76
CA ARG A 197 -22.15 -11.90 14.63
C ARG A 197 -23.45 -11.98 13.84
N THR A 198 -23.54 -11.28 12.71
CA THR A 198 -24.79 -11.10 11.96
C THR A 198 -24.77 -11.74 10.57
N GLY A 199 -23.59 -12.08 10.05
CA GLY A 199 -23.42 -12.50 8.65
C GLY A 199 -23.53 -11.36 7.63
N GLU A 200 -23.71 -10.12 8.11
CA GLU A 200 -23.86 -8.94 7.27
C GLU A 200 -22.52 -8.58 6.61
N VAL A 201 -22.57 -8.28 5.31
CA VAL A 201 -21.45 -7.65 4.60
C VAL A 201 -21.44 -6.18 4.99
N LEU A 202 -20.52 -5.82 5.88
CA LEU A 202 -20.41 -4.47 6.44
C LEU A 202 -19.94 -3.45 5.39
N THR A 203 -18.99 -3.86 4.55
CA THR A 203 -18.47 -3.02 3.47
C THR A 203 -17.70 -3.86 2.45
N THR A 204 -17.51 -3.29 1.26
CA THR A 204 -16.73 -3.85 0.16
C THR A 204 -15.84 -2.77 -0.44
N VAL A 205 -14.60 -3.11 -0.74
CA VAL A 205 -13.63 -2.21 -1.35
C VAL A 205 -13.03 -2.91 -2.57
N THR A 206 -12.91 -2.15 -3.65
CA THR A 206 -12.19 -2.56 -4.85
C THR A 206 -11.03 -1.60 -5.04
N ALA A 207 -9.85 -2.14 -5.37
CA ALA A 207 -8.69 -1.35 -5.73
C ALA A 207 -8.03 -1.97 -6.97
N SER A 208 -7.60 -1.12 -7.89
CA SER A 208 -6.94 -1.54 -9.11
C SER A 208 -5.57 -0.90 -9.21
N LYS A 209 -4.64 -1.58 -9.87
CA LYS A 209 -3.34 -1.01 -10.24
C LYS A 209 -3.06 -1.37 -11.68
N THR A 210 -2.71 -0.36 -12.46
CA THR A 210 -2.32 -0.52 -13.86
C THR A 210 -0.81 -0.29 -14.01
N ILE A 211 -0.15 -1.17 -14.77
CA ILE A 211 1.26 -1.13 -15.16
C ILE A 211 1.34 -0.96 -16.67
N ALA A 212 2.11 -0.01 -17.18
CA ALA A 212 2.46 0.05 -18.60
C ALA A 212 3.83 -0.61 -18.82
N SER A 213 4.01 -1.30 -19.92
CA SER A 213 5.25 -1.93 -20.37
C SER A 213 5.45 -1.72 -21.87
N GLN A 214 6.67 -1.45 -22.31
CA GLN A 214 7.03 -1.28 -23.71
C GLN A 214 8.08 -2.33 -24.07
N SER A 215 7.91 -3.03 -25.20
CA SER A 215 8.96 -3.91 -25.73
C SER A 215 9.98 -3.10 -26.52
N LEU A 216 11.25 -3.20 -26.13
CA LEU A 216 12.43 -2.67 -26.83
C LEU A 216 13.26 -3.86 -27.37
N GLY A 217 12.67 -4.69 -28.24
CA GLY A 217 13.36 -5.81 -28.88
C GLY A 217 13.54 -7.06 -28.02
N ALA A 218 14.39 -8.00 -28.49
CA ALA A 218 14.43 -9.41 -28.07
C ALA A 218 14.78 -9.72 -26.60
N SER A 219 15.08 -8.73 -25.75
CA SER A 219 15.39 -8.97 -24.34
C SER A 219 15.26 -7.75 -23.40
N ALA A 220 14.73 -6.63 -23.87
CA ALA A 220 14.60 -5.41 -23.06
C ALA A 220 13.17 -4.86 -23.10
N PHE A 221 12.63 -4.54 -21.94
CA PHE A 221 11.31 -3.93 -21.79
C PHE A 221 11.45 -2.68 -20.90
N ARG A 222 10.70 -1.61 -21.19
CA ARG A 222 10.64 -0.36 -20.40
C ARG A 222 9.24 -0.23 -19.82
N PHE A 223 9.11 -0.18 -18.50
CA PHE A 223 7.80 -0.12 -17.84
C PHE A 223 7.62 1.25 -17.19
N VAL A 224 6.36 1.66 -17.03
CA VAL A 224 5.97 2.82 -16.23
C VAL A 224 4.63 2.48 -15.57
N GLY A 225 4.58 2.49 -14.25
CA GLY A 225 3.31 2.34 -13.55
C GLY A 225 2.34 3.45 -13.94
N PHE A 226 1.09 3.12 -14.23
CA PHE A 226 0.05 4.14 -14.37
C PHE A 226 -0.17 4.80 -13.01
N LYS A 227 -0.24 6.12 -13.06
CA LYS A 227 -0.47 6.99 -11.91
C LYS A 227 -1.97 7.08 -11.64
N GLU A 228 -2.45 6.36 -10.64
CA GLU A 228 -3.59 6.84 -9.86
C GLU A 228 -3.03 7.81 -8.82
N LEU A 229 -3.40 9.08 -8.96
CA LEU A 229 -2.67 10.16 -8.32
C LEU A 229 -3.12 10.42 -6.88
N LEU A 230 -2.66 9.56 -5.98
CA LEU A 230 -2.55 9.93 -4.57
C LEU A 230 -1.09 10.15 -4.15
N GLU A 231 -0.08 9.74 -4.92
CA GLU A 231 1.34 9.95 -4.58
C GLU A 231 2.23 10.18 -5.82
N ALA A 232 2.91 11.33 -5.82
CA ALA A 232 3.96 11.65 -6.77
C ALA A 232 5.19 10.78 -6.48
N GLU A 233 5.33 9.64 -7.15
CA GLU A 233 6.66 9.05 -7.32
C GLU A 233 7.34 9.73 -8.51
N VAL A 234 8.29 10.61 -8.19
CA VAL A 234 9.35 10.97 -9.14
C VAL A 234 10.38 9.84 -9.07
N GLY A 235 10.16 8.82 -9.87
CA GLY A 235 11.10 7.75 -10.12
C GLY A 235 10.83 7.19 -11.52
N MET A 236 11.82 7.27 -12.42
CA MET A 236 11.79 6.43 -13.62
C MET A 236 12.10 5.00 -13.16
N THR A 237 11.07 4.21 -12.85
CA THR A 237 11.24 2.78 -12.57
C THR A 237 11.04 2.00 -13.86
N THR A 238 12.14 1.60 -14.48
CA THR A 238 12.11 0.64 -15.57
C THR A 238 11.89 -0.74 -14.95
N ASN A 239 10.68 -1.27 -15.09
CA ASN A 239 10.27 -2.66 -14.77
C ASN A 239 9.69 -2.83 -13.38
N GLU A 240 8.44 -2.39 -13.16
CA GLU A 240 7.67 -2.79 -11.97
C GLU A 240 7.13 -4.22 -12.17
N PRO A 241 7.52 -5.20 -11.34
CA PRO A 241 7.01 -6.56 -11.46
C PRO A 241 5.51 -6.63 -11.15
N ASP A 242 4.76 -7.48 -11.87
CA ASP A 242 3.31 -7.72 -11.63
C ASP A 242 3.00 -8.02 -10.15
N HIS A 243 3.95 -8.67 -9.47
CA HIS A 243 3.86 -8.94 -8.03
C HIS A 243 3.79 -7.65 -7.17
N ILE A 244 4.58 -6.63 -7.49
CA ILE A 244 4.60 -5.36 -6.76
C ILE A 244 3.32 -4.56 -7.01
N ALA A 245 2.81 -4.58 -8.24
CA ALA A 245 1.54 -3.94 -8.55
C ALA A 245 0.36 -4.59 -7.82
N LEU A 246 0.34 -5.94 -7.77
CA LEU A 246 -0.64 -6.65 -6.96
C LEU A 246 -0.50 -6.30 -5.48
N GLN A 247 0.74 -6.25 -4.96
CA GLN A 247 1.00 -5.84 -3.59
C GLN A 247 0.42 -4.44 -3.31
N GLN A 248 0.69 -3.46 -4.17
CA GLN A 248 0.14 -2.11 -4.03
C GLN A 248 -1.39 -2.09 -4.11
N ALA A 249 -2.01 -2.88 -4.99
CA ALA A 249 -3.46 -2.98 -5.08
C ALA A 249 -4.08 -3.57 -3.80
N ILE A 250 -3.47 -4.60 -3.22
CA ILE A 250 -3.89 -5.18 -1.93
C ILE A 250 -3.71 -4.16 -0.80
N GLU A 251 -2.57 -3.48 -0.74
CA GLU A 251 -2.29 -2.45 0.26
C GLU A 251 -3.29 -1.30 0.17
N LYS A 252 -3.60 -0.85 -1.04
CA LYS A 252 -4.63 0.16 -1.32
C LYS A 252 -6.03 -0.31 -0.92
N ALA A 253 -6.38 -1.57 -1.18
CA ALA A 253 -7.65 -2.15 -0.75
C ALA A 253 -7.77 -2.17 0.79
N VAL A 254 -6.70 -2.51 1.51
CA VAL A 254 -6.68 -2.47 2.98
C VAL A 254 -6.80 -1.03 3.50
N TYR A 255 -6.11 -0.07 2.88
CA TYR A 255 -6.24 1.34 3.24
C TYR A 255 -7.68 1.82 3.02
N GLY A 256 -8.25 1.51 1.86
CA GLY A 256 -9.65 1.81 1.54
C GLY A 256 -10.61 1.17 2.53
N LEU A 257 -10.36 -0.09 2.94
CA LEU A 257 -11.18 -0.78 3.94
C LEU A 257 -11.19 -0.04 5.28
N VAL A 258 -10.01 0.39 5.75
CA VAL A 258 -9.89 1.18 6.98
C VAL A 258 -10.72 2.46 6.86
N MET A 259 -10.55 3.21 5.78
CA MET A 259 -11.22 4.51 5.59
C MET A 259 -12.74 4.37 5.42
N GLU A 260 -13.19 3.41 4.62
CA GLU A 260 -14.61 3.11 4.41
C GLU A 260 -15.27 2.66 5.72
N GLY A 261 -14.58 1.84 6.51
CA GLY A 261 -15.07 1.46 7.84
C GLY A 261 -15.17 2.63 8.82
N ILE A 262 -14.38 3.69 8.65
CA ILE A 262 -14.52 4.93 9.42
C ILE A 262 -15.72 5.74 8.93
N ASP A 263 -15.91 5.82 7.60
CA ASP A 263 -17.04 6.53 6.99
C ASP A 263 -18.39 5.93 7.40
N LEU A 264 -18.45 4.60 7.47
CA LEU A 264 -19.60 3.81 7.90
C LEU A 264 -19.73 3.66 9.43
N ASN A 265 -18.87 4.32 10.21
CA ASN A 265 -18.84 4.25 11.68
C ASN A 265 -18.68 2.81 12.25
N LEU A 266 -18.03 1.90 11.51
CA LEU A 266 -17.69 0.55 11.99
C LEU A 266 -16.57 0.59 13.04
N TRP A 267 -15.63 1.52 12.85
CA TRP A 267 -14.53 1.82 13.77
C TRP A 267 -14.09 3.28 13.59
N ASN A 268 -13.17 3.76 14.41
CA ASN A 268 -12.74 5.16 14.37
C ASN A 268 -11.28 5.32 14.81
N PHE A 269 -10.66 6.42 14.40
CA PHE A 269 -9.33 6.84 14.89
C PHE A 269 -9.39 7.21 16.37
N ALA A 270 -8.31 6.94 17.11
CA ALA A 270 -8.15 7.43 18.47
C ALA A 270 -8.13 8.97 18.50
N ASP A 271 -7.47 9.58 17.52
CA ASP A 271 -7.50 11.02 17.26
C ASP A 271 -8.15 11.28 15.89
N THR A 272 -9.38 11.75 15.91
CA THR A 272 -10.16 12.07 14.70
C THR A 272 -9.56 13.23 13.92
N GLN A 273 -8.88 14.18 14.57
CA GLN A 273 -8.26 15.32 13.90
C GLN A 273 -7.03 14.88 13.12
N ALA A 274 -6.22 13.97 13.69
CA ALA A 274 -5.07 13.39 13.00
C ALA A 274 -5.47 12.54 11.78
N GLY A 275 -6.58 11.80 11.88
CA GLY A 275 -7.09 10.96 10.78
C GLY A 275 -7.92 11.70 9.73
N TRP A 276 -8.45 12.87 10.05
CA TRP A 276 -9.34 13.62 9.16
C TRP A 276 -8.74 13.94 7.77
N PRO A 277 -7.48 14.38 7.63
CA PRO A 277 -6.89 14.64 6.32
C PRO A 277 -6.84 13.39 5.42
N MET A 278 -6.61 12.21 6.01
CA MET A 278 -6.55 10.94 5.28
C MET A 278 -7.93 10.50 4.82
N LEU A 279 -8.93 10.59 5.70
CA LEU A 279 -10.32 10.28 5.39
C LEU A 279 -10.88 11.23 4.33
N TRP A 280 -10.58 12.52 4.44
CA TRP A 280 -11.00 13.51 3.45
C TRP A 280 -10.43 13.17 2.06
N ARG A 281 -9.12 12.86 1.96
CA ARG A 281 -8.51 12.45 0.69
C ARG A 281 -9.12 11.19 0.11
N TYR A 282 -9.36 10.19 0.95
CA TYR A 282 -10.01 8.96 0.54
C TYR A 282 -11.39 9.24 -0.07
N ARG A 283 -12.23 10.06 0.59
CA ARG A 283 -13.55 10.43 0.05
C ARG A 283 -13.44 11.16 -1.28
N GLN A 284 -12.49 12.09 -1.41
CA GLN A 284 -12.27 12.79 -2.68
C GLN A 284 -11.88 11.86 -3.83
N GLU A 285 -11.03 10.88 -3.55
CA GLU A 285 -10.61 9.87 -4.51
C GLU A 285 -11.77 8.92 -4.86
N ARG A 286 -12.48 8.40 -3.85
CA ARG A 286 -13.63 7.50 -4.02
C ARG A 286 -14.77 8.15 -4.81
N ASP A 287 -15.10 9.40 -4.50
CA ASP A 287 -16.25 10.12 -5.07
C ASP A 287 -15.89 10.81 -6.41
N GLY A 288 -14.62 10.73 -6.86
CA GLY A 288 -14.16 11.28 -8.13
C GLY A 288 -14.20 12.81 -8.24
N VAL A 289 -14.36 13.51 -7.12
CA VAL A 289 -14.57 14.97 -7.06
C VAL A 289 -13.31 15.76 -7.43
N PHE A 290 -12.13 15.21 -7.17
CA PHE A 290 -10.88 15.78 -7.64
C PHE A 290 -10.24 14.84 -8.63
N THR A 291 -9.81 15.38 -9.78
CA THR A 291 -8.84 14.65 -10.59
C THR A 291 -7.62 14.42 -9.69
N PRO A 292 -7.01 13.24 -9.69
CA PRO A 292 -6.05 12.98 -8.62
C PRO A 292 -4.81 13.93 -8.69
N LYS A 293 -4.56 14.58 -9.85
CA LYS A 293 -3.60 15.69 -10.06
C LYS A 293 -3.85 16.91 -9.18
N GLN A 294 -5.12 17.23 -8.93
CA GLN A 294 -5.51 18.37 -8.09
C GLN A 294 -5.26 18.09 -6.60
N VAL A 295 -5.38 16.82 -6.19
CA VAL A 295 -5.08 16.39 -4.81
C VAL A 295 -3.56 16.39 -4.57
N GLU A 296 -2.77 15.89 -5.52
CA GLU A 296 -1.31 15.90 -5.51
C GLU A 296 -0.73 17.32 -5.35
N ALA A 297 -1.19 18.26 -6.19
CA ALA A 297 -0.76 19.66 -6.11
C ALA A 297 -1.10 20.33 -4.78
N ALA A 298 -2.27 20.00 -4.20
CA ALA A 298 -2.68 20.51 -2.89
C ALA A 298 -1.82 19.95 -1.75
N MET A 299 -1.45 18.67 -1.82
CA MET A 299 -0.59 18.01 -0.82
C MET A 299 0.84 18.53 -0.83
N ASP A 300 1.43 18.72 -2.01
CA ASP A 300 2.76 19.31 -2.14
C ASP A 300 2.80 20.73 -1.61
N THR A 301 1.75 21.49 -1.86
CA THR A 301 1.60 22.85 -1.33
C THR A 301 1.45 22.82 0.20
N ALA A 302 0.66 21.89 0.76
CA ALA A 302 0.48 21.73 2.21
C ALA A 302 1.75 21.22 2.93
N ARG A 303 2.55 20.38 2.28
CA ARG A 303 3.81 19.85 2.82
C ARG A 303 4.94 20.91 2.77
N LYS A 304 4.89 21.81 1.79
CA LYS A 304 5.79 22.97 1.65
C LYS A 304 5.34 24.19 2.46
N ALA A 305 4.07 24.24 2.88
CA ALA A 305 3.57 25.29 3.75
C ALA A 305 4.22 25.17 5.13
N ALA A 306 4.80 26.26 5.62
CA ALA A 306 5.29 26.33 7.00
C ALA A 306 4.15 26.00 7.97
N PRO A 307 4.40 25.29 9.09
CA PRO A 307 3.37 24.98 10.07
C PRO A 307 2.67 26.28 10.48
N MET A 308 1.34 26.32 10.35
CA MET A 308 0.58 27.49 10.81
C MET A 308 0.92 27.71 12.27
N LYS A 309 1.58 28.84 12.56
CA LYS A 309 1.75 29.31 13.94
C LYS A 309 0.36 29.64 14.47
N MET A 310 -0.28 28.66 15.11
CA MET A 310 -1.47 28.92 15.89
C MET A 310 -1.07 29.87 17.02
N LYS A 311 -1.51 31.13 16.96
CA LYS A 311 -1.48 31.98 18.15
C LYS A 311 -2.40 31.32 19.17
N PRO A 312 -1.92 31.02 20.39
CA PRO A 312 -2.80 30.54 21.44
C PRO A 312 -3.95 31.54 21.59
N ARG A 313 -5.17 31.11 21.30
CA ARG A 313 -6.35 31.90 21.65
C ARG A 313 -6.40 31.87 23.17
N ALA A 314 -6.20 33.03 23.81
CA ALA A 314 -6.33 33.15 25.25
C ALA A 314 -7.73 32.64 25.63
N VAL A 315 -7.77 31.49 26.31
CA VAL A 315 -8.98 30.98 26.93
C VAL A 315 -9.19 31.82 28.18
N PRO A 316 -10.32 32.54 28.33
CA PRO A 316 -10.63 33.21 29.58
C PRO A 316 -10.65 32.16 30.69
N MET A 317 -9.80 32.32 31.70
CA MET A 317 -9.80 31.42 32.86
C MET A 317 -11.10 31.67 33.63
N THR A 318 -12.10 30.84 33.42
CA THR A 318 -13.22 30.74 34.37
C THR A 318 -12.67 30.09 35.64
N GLU A 319 -12.73 30.80 36.76
CA GLU A 319 -12.25 30.34 38.05
C GLU A 319 -12.83 28.96 38.40
N MET A 320 -11.96 27.98 38.64
CA MET A 320 -12.35 26.73 39.30
C MET A 320 -12.35 26.93 40.82
N PRO A 321 -13.30 26.33 41.57
CA PRO A 321 -13.42 26.54 43.01
C PRO A 321 -12.27 25.87 43.75
N LYS A 322 -11.69 26.59 44.72
CA LYS A 322 -10.57 26.13 45.56
C LYS A 322 -10.99 24.91 46.38
N SER A 323 -10.29 23.79 46.20
CA SER A 323 -10.39 22.65 47.11
C SER A 323 -9.68 22.95 48.42
N SER A 324 -10.38 22.75 49.53
CA SER A 324 -9.80 22.81 50.87
C SER A 324 -9.19 21.46 51.23
N SER A 325 -7.88 21.42 51.48
CA SER A 325 -7.24 20.31 52.17
C SER A 325 -6.21 20.86 53.16
N LYS A 326 -6.62 20.90 54.43
CA LYS A 326 -5.70 21.01 55.57
C LYS A 326 -5.16 19.60 55.84
N ALA A 327 -3.85 19.41 55.72
CA ALA A 327 -3.15 18.33 56.39
C ALA A 327 -1.83 18.84 56.97
N LYS A 328 -1.79 18.84 58.31
CA LYS A 328 -0.62 19.02 59.16
C LYS A 328 0.48 18.01 58.80
N GLN A 329 1.74 18.43 58.84
CA GLN A 329 2.78 17.88 59.72
C GLN A 329 4.11 18.63 59.48
N GLY A 330 4.54 19.40 60.48
CA GLY A 330 5.88 20.00 60.57
C GLY A 330 6.58 19.47 61.82
N GLY A 331 7.86 19.11 61.66
CA GLY A 331 8.70 18.39 62.62
C GLY A 331 9.19 19.19 63.84
N PRO A 332 10.14 18.62 64.61
CA PRO A 332 10.40 18.98 66.00
C PRO A 332 11.35 20.17 66.16
N GLY A 333 11.06 21.02 67.14
CA GLY A 333 11.95 22.08 67.63
C GLY A 333 12.42 21.78 69.06
N VAL A 334 13.72 21.86 69.27
CA VAL A 334 14.44 21.75 70.55
C VAL A 334 14.33 23.07 71.33
N GLY A 335 14.18 23.02 72.66
CA GLY A 335 14.58 24.14 73.52
C GLY A 335 13.79 24.34 74.82
N ARG A 336 14.42 23.90 75.93
CA ARG A 336 14.14 24.10 77.36
C ARG A 336 13.08 23.21 78.02
#